data_AF-A0A929CYF4-F1
#
_entry.id   AF-A0A929CYF4-F1
#
_cell.length_a   1.000
_cell.length_b   1.000
_cell.length_c   1.000
_cell.angle_alpha   90.00
_cell.angle_beta   90.00
_cell.angle_gamma   90.00
#
_symmetry.space_group_name_H-M   'P 1'
#
loop_
_entity.id
_entity.type
_entity.pdbx_description
1 polymer ?
#
loop_
_entity_poly.entity_id
_entity_poly.type
_entity_poly.pdbx_seq_one_letter_code
_entity_poly.pdbx_strand_id
1 'polypeptide(L)'
;MGKKAIPGVEWVPGTGDFIKIVEESCNGCGDCVKVCLAKCFGLRQEKAYVKSLDNCFECAACWFICSENAIEFSWPKGGTGFRTEFG
;
A
#
# COMPACT_ATOMS: atom_id res chain seq x y z
N MET A 1 -12.18 6.88 -3.76
CA MET A 1 -12.03 7.90 -2.70
C MET A 1 -10.94 8.86 -3.13
N GLY A 2 -11.21 10.16 -3.16
CA GLY A 2 -10.24 11.18 -3.59
C GLY A 2 -9.05 11.30 -2.63
N LYS A 3 -7.94 11.85 -3.13
CA LYS A 3 -6.74 12.15 -2.32
C LYS A 3 -7.14 12.97 -1.11
N LYS A 4 -6.81 12.52 0.10
CA LYS A 4 -7.04 13.34 1.29
C LYS A 4 -6.01 14.46 1.28
N ALA A 5 -6.47 15.71 1.30
CA ALA A 5 -5.60 16.85 1.49
C ALA A 5 -5.08 16.82 2.93
N ILE A 6 -3.83 16.40 3.09
CA ILE A 6 -3.07 16.53 4.33
C ILE A 6 -2.09 17.68 4.08
N PRO A 7 -2.11 18.75 4.90
CA PRO A 7 -1.16 19.86 4.74
C PRO A 7 0.29 19.33 4.72
N GLY A 8 1.10 19.85 3.81
CA GLY A 8 2.51 19.47 3.69
C GLY A 8 2.78 18.07 3.09
N VAL A 9 1.74 17.37 2.63
CA VAL A 9 1.87 16.03 2.01
C VAL A 9 1.45 16.06 0.54
N GLU A 10 2.28 15.46 -0.30
CA GLU A 10 2.03 15.28 -1.73
C GLU A 10 2.23 13.81 -2.13
N TRP A 11 1.41 13.34 -3.07
CA TRP A 11 1.64 12.08 -3.78
C TRP A 11 1.93 12.37 -5.25
N VAL A 12 3.22 12.38 -5.59
CA VAL A 12 3.72 12.64 -6.93
C VAL A 12 3.38 11.45 -7.84
N PRO A 13 2.75 11.68 -9.01
CA PRO A 13 2.41 10.61 -9.95
C PRO A 13 3.62 9.82 -10.45
N GLY A 14 3.35 8.65 -11.06
CA GLY A 14 4.37 7.86 -11.76
C GLY A 14 5.03 6.75 -10.94
N THR A 15 4.42 6.33 -9.82
CA THR A 15 4.94 5.26 -8.96
C THR A 15 4.97 3.88 -9.62
N GLY A 16 4.12 3.64 -10.61
CA GLY A 16 3.89 2.30 -11.18
C GLY A 16 3.31 1.32 -10.16
N ASP A 17 3.42 0.02 -10.47
CA ASP A 17 2.97 -1.07 -9.60
C ASP A 17 4.10 -1.50 -8.66
N PHE A 18 4.19 -0.84 -7.50
CA PHE A 18 5.22 -1.10 -6.50
C PHE A 18 4.75 -1.97 -5.32
N ILE A 19 3.47 -2.36 -5.33
CA ILE A 19 2.88 -3.35 -4.41
C ILE A 19 2.04 -4.33 -5.22
N LYS A 20 2.26 -5.63 -5.02
CA LYS A 20 1.45 -6.70 -5.62
C LYS A 20 1.09 -7.72 -4.55
N ILE A 21 -0.03 -8.41 -4.77
CA ILE A 21 -0.46 -9.51 -3.92
C ILE A 21 -0.29 -10.81 -4.70
N VAL A 22 0.39 -11.75 -4.07
CA VAL A 22 0.57 -13.12 -4.55
C VAL A 22 -0.61 -13.92 -4.02
N GLU A 23 -1.68 -14.02 -4.82
CA GLU A 23 -2.97 -14.55 -4.38
C GLU A 23 -2.90 -16.01 -3.90
N GLU A 24 -2.02 -16.81 -4.50
CA GLU A 24 -1.75 -18.19 -4.15
C GLU A 24 -1.17 -18.34 -2.73
N SER A 25 -0.39 -17.35 -2.27
CA SER A 25 0.19 -17.32 -0.92
C SER A 25 -0.73 -16.65 0.10
N CYS A 26 -1.70 -15.84 -0.33
CA CYS A 26 -2.56 -15.11 0.60
C CYS A 26 -3.57 -16.04 1.30
N ASN A 27 -3.52 -16.17 2.62
CA ASN A 27 -4.48 -16.98 3.39
C ASN A 27 -5.75 -16.22 3.84
N GLY A 28 -5.88 -14.95 3.50
CA GLY A 28 -7.06 -14.14 3.84
C GLY A 28 -7.10 -13.54 5.25
N CYS A 29 -6.03 -13.61 6.05
CA CYS A 29 -6.03 -13.12 7.44
C CYS A 29 -6.42 -11.63 7.61
N GLY A 30 -6.20 -10.82 6.58
CA GLY A 30 -6.57 -9.41 6.53
C GLY A 30 -5.67 -8.48 7.33
N ASP A 31 -4.50 -8.90 7.80
CA ASP A 31 -3.61 -8.04 8.60
C ASP A 31 -3.07 -6.85 7.80
N CYS A 32 -2.86 -7.02 6.49
CA CYS A 32 -2.55 -5.92 5.56
C CYS A 32 -3.66 -4.87 5.52
N VAL A 33 -4.93 -5.26 5.68
CA VAL A 33 -6.08 -4.34 5.76
C VAL A 33 -6.09 -3.60 7.10
N LYS A 34 -5.77 -4.29 8.20
CA LYS A 34 -5.77 -3.71 9.55
C LYS A 34 -4.62 -2.72 9.75
N VAL A 35 -3.42 -3.03 9.25
CA VAL A 35 -2.21 -2.21 9.47
C VAL A 35 -2.16 -0.97 8.56
N CYS A 36 -2.85 -0.98 7.42
CA CYS A 36 -2.72 0.07 6.42
C CYS A 36 -3.52 1.33 6.82
N LEU A 37 -2.82 2.34 7.35
CA LEU A 37 -3.39 3.65 7.72
C LEU A 37 -4.06 4.37 6.52
N ALA A 38 -3.51 4.16 5.32
CA ALA A 38 -4.03 4.72 4.08
C ALA A 38 -5.23 3.95 3.49
N LYS A 39 -5.60 2.80 4.09
CA LYS A 39 -6.69 1.92 3.64
C LYS A 39 -6.54 1.43 2.20
N CYS A 40 -5.30 1.15 1.77
CA CYS A 40 -4.97 0.69 0.42
C CYS A 40 -5.47 -0.72 0.09
N PHE A 41 -5.88 -1.51 1.08
CA PHE A 41 -6.23 -2.93 0.91
C PHE A 41 -7.69 -3.22 1.22
N GLY A 42 -8.22 -4.27 0.60
CA GLY A 42 -9.49 -4.90 0.93
C GLY A 42 -9.40 -6.40 0.94
N LEU A 43 -10.49 -7.04 1.36
CA LEU A 43 -10.70 -8.47 1.20
C LEU A 43 -11.83 -8.71 0.21
N ARG A 44 -11.66 -9.66 -0.69
CA ARG A 44 -12.69 -10.17 -1.61
C ARG A 44 -12.46 -11.66 -1.78
N GLN A 45 -13.52 -12.46 -1.66
CA GLN A 45 -13.42 -13.93 -1.78
C GLN A 45 -12.28 -14.52 -0.92
N GLU A 46 -12.19 -14.06 0.34
CA GLU A 46 -11.16 -14.49 1.30
C GLU A 46 -9.70 -14.22 0.87
N LYS A 47 -9.47 -13.37 -0.13
CA LYS A 47 -8.14 -12.94 -0.56
C LYS A 47 -8.00 -11.43 -0.42
N ALA A 48 -6.80 -10.99 -0.05
CA ALA A 48 -6.47 -9.57 -0.07
C ALA A 48 -6.39 -9.06 -1.51
N TYR A 49 -6.82 -7.83 -1.74
CA TYR A 49 -6.61 -7.12 -3.00
C TYR A 49 -6.20 -5.66 -2.74
N VAL A 50 -5.47 -5.07 -3.68
CA VAL A 50 -5.11 -3.64 -3.66
C VAL A 50 -6.31 -2.83 -4.15
N LYS A 51 -6.88 -1.99 -3.28
CA LYS A 51 -7.98 -1.08 -3.62
C LYS A 51 -7.52 0.13 -4.42
N SER A 52 -6.47 0.79 -3.94
CA SER A 52 -5.82 1.94 -4.55
C SER A 52 -4.53 2.23 -3.78
N LEU A 53 -3.49 2.65 -4.49
CA LEU A 53 -2.22 3.09 -3.92
C LEU A 53 -2.07 4.62 -3.92
N ASP A 54 -3.11 5.36 -4.34
CA ASP A 54 -3.05 6.82 -4.54
C ASP A 54 -2.70 7.62 -3.27
N ASN A 55 -2.93 7.02 -2.09
CA ASN A 55 -2.63 7.60 -0.78
C ASN A 55 -1.62 6.74 0.01
N CYS A 56 -0.90 5.82 -0.63
CA CYS A 56 0.06 4.96 0.06
C CYS A 56 1.23 5.80 0.62
N PHE A 57 1.60 5.58 1.88
CA PHE A 57 2.72 6.27 2.52
C PHE A 57 4.08 5.57 2.34
N GLU A 58 4.15 4.52 1.53
CA GLU A 58 5.40 3.79 1.23
C GLU A 58 6.12 3.24 2.47
N CYS A 59 5.39 3.04 3.57
CA CYS A 59 5.95 2.61 4.85
C CYS A 59 6.28 1.12 4.95
N ALA A 60 5.98 0.34 3.91
CA ALA A 60 6.17 -1.12 3.86
C ALA A 60 5.47 -1.94 4.96
N ALA A 61 4.61 -1.35 5.80
CA ALA A 61 4.00 -2.05 6.93
C ALA A 61 3.14 -3.26 6.51
N CYS A 62 2.45 -3.16 5.37
CA CYS A 62 1.67 -4.25 4.80
C CYS A 62 2.54 -5.44 4.37
N TRP A 63 3.71 -5.17 3.80
CA TRP A 63 4.70 -6.18 3.42
C TRP A 63 5.27 -6.86 4.68
N PHE A 64 5.72 -6.06 5.64
CA PHE A 64 6.34 -6.57 6.86
C PHE A 64 5.40 -7.42 7.73
N ILE A 65 4.11 -7.07 7.82
CA ILE A 65 3.15 -7.81 8.66
C ILE A 65 2.67 -9.12 8.03
N CYS A 66 2.91 -9.35 6.74
CA CYS A 66 2.36 -10.50 6.04
C CYS A 66 3.15 -11.78 6.36
N SER A 67 2.62 -12.61 7.28
CA SER A 67 3.24 -13.89 7.66
C SER A 67 3.43 -14.86 6.49
N GLU A 68 2.56 -14.80 5.50
CA GLU A 68 2.58 -15.68 4.33
C GLU A 68 3.50 -15.19 3.22
N ASN A 69 4.16 -14.04 3.39
CA ASN A 69 4.92 -13.36 2.34
C ASN A 69 4.11 -13.15 1.04
N ALA A 70 2.80 -12.98 1.16
CA ALA A 70 1.87 -12.84 0.04
C ALA A 70 1.82 -11.40 -0.54
N ILE A 71 2.69 -10.51 -0.09
CA ILE A 71 2.81 -9.14 -0.58
C ILE A 71 4.21 -8.99 -1.14
N GLU A 72 4.31 -8.58 -2.40
CA GLU A 72 5.55 -8.09 -2.99
C GLU A 72 5.57 -6.57 -2.85
N PHE A 73 6.71 -6.03 -2.42
CA PHE A 73 6.91 -4.60 -2.23
C PHE A 73 8.25 -4.17 -2.81
N SER A 74 8.24 -3.04 -3.49
CA SER A 74 9.44 -2.26 -3.82
C SER A 74 9.15 -0.79 -3.52
N TRP A 75 10.19 -0.01 -3.24
CA TRP A 75 10.02 1.44 -3.23
C TRP A 75 9.79 1.94 -4.65
N PRO A 76 8.87 2.90 -4.86
CA PRO A 76 8.70 3.54 -6.16
C PRO A 76 10.00 4.16 -6.69
N LYS A 77 10.00 4.45 -7.98
CA LYS A 77 11.11 5.18 -8.61
C LYS A 77 11.34 6.51 -7.88
N GLY A 78 12.60 6.82 -7.57
CA GLY A 78 12.98 8.09 -6.95
C GLY A 78 12.37 9.30 -7.68
N GLY A 79 11.80 10.22 -6.90
CA GLY A 79 11.09 11.40 -7.42
C GLY A 79 9.60 11.19 -7.69
N THR A 80 9.05 10.01 -7.38
CA THR A 80 7.61 9.73 -7.45
C THR A 80 7.09 9.35 -6.05
N GLY A 81 5.77 9.32 -5.88
CA GLY A 81 5.16 8.80 -4.66
C GLY A 81 5.01 9.80 -3.51
N PHE A 82 4.97 9.28 -2.29
CA PHE A 82 4.75 10.03 -1.05
C PHE A 82 5.91 10.99 -0.76
N ARG A 83 5.57 12.26 -0.57
CA ARG A 83 6.50 13.32 -0.18
C ARG A 83 5.88 14.14 0.93
N THR A 84 6.70 14.52 1.90
CA THR A 84 6.31 15.35 3.03
C THR A 84 7.32 16.47 3.24
N GLU A 85 6.87 17.64 3.64
CA GLU A 85 7.72 18.76 4.05
C GLU A 85 8.24 18.62 5.50
N PHE A 86 7.76 17.62 6.24
CA PHE A 86 8.06 17.43 7.66
C PHE A 86 9.26 16.50 7.97
N GLY A 87 9.88 15.90 6.95
CA GLY A 87 10.96 14.91 7.10
C GLY A 87 10.46 13.49 7.02
#